data_AF-A0A5J4VGP7-F1
#
_entry.id   AF-A0A5J4VGP7-F1
#
_cell.length_a   1.000
_cell.length_b   1.000
_cell.length_c   1.000
_cell.angle_alpha   90.00
_cell.angle_beta   90.00
_cell.angle_gamma   90.00
#
_symmetry.space_group_name_H-M   'P 1'
#
loop_
_entity.id
_entity.type
_entity.pdbx_description
1 polymer ?
#
loop_
_entity_poly.entity_id
_entity_poly.type
_entity_poly.pdbx_seq_one_letter_code
_entity_poly.pdbx_strand_id
1 'polypeptide(L)'
;MKKPQYATRKKRKEEPIYKLGILLRYIQSKFGYIEQFGEQKHGDCAISSIMAFTTLRLTEIYRAKATGNENGSRQLDIAVWKRDDYNLTVPFRPVSLKQICPTKWRESRQKIVSYEYLSKAVHMIMKGADDQAKNSVTSIRKSSSTKSIDQGASQQEVDRASRHKEGAGTVAVSYDVYFNDRLREGLTNFE
;
A
#
# COMPACT_ATOMS: atom_id res chain seq x y z
N MET A 1 -37.59 25.40 -11.08
CA MET A 1 -36.30 25.90 -10.55
C MET A 1 -35.38 24.72 -10.24
N LYS A 2 -34.15 24.70 -10.76
CA LYS A 2 -33.11 23.74 -10.31
C LYS A 2 -32.80 24.06 -8.84
N LYS A 3 -32.85 23.06 -7.95
CA LYS A 3 -32.50 23.26 -6.53
C LYS A 3 -31.07 23.85 -6.42
N PRO A 4 -30.83 24.83 -5.53
CA PRO A 4 -29.48 25.39 -5.36
C PRO A 4 -28.50 24.26 -5.01
N GLN A 5 -27.39 24.20 -5.75
CA GLN A 5 -26.31 23.20 -5.61
C GLN A 5 -25.77 23.05 -4.17
N TYR A 6 -26.06 24.00 -3.29
CA TYR A 6 -25.65 23.98 -1.89
C TYR A 6 -26.27 22.80 -1.11
N ALA A 7 -27.50 22.41 -1.44
CA ALA A 7 -28.25 21.38 -0.71
C ALA A 7 -27.74 19.94 -0.96
N THR A 8 -26.89 19.73 -1.96
CA THR A 8 -26.39 18.41 -2.38
C THR A 8 -24.90 18.18 -2.07
N ARG A 9 -24.20 19.16 -1.47
CA ARG A 9 -22.78 19.00 -1.13
C ARG A 9 -22.61 18.15 0.11
N LYS A 10 -21.96 16.98 -0.03
CA LYS A 10 -21.52 16.17 1.12
C LYS A 10 -20.54 16.98 1.96
N LYS A 11 -20.90 17.25 3.22
CA LYS A 11 -19.99 17.87 4.20
C LYS A 11 -18.82 16.90 4.44
N ARG A 12 -17.61 17.32 4.12
CA ARG A 12 -16.39 16.59 4.47
C ARG A 12 -15.96 17.04 5.86
N LYS A 13 -15.73 16.09 6.76
CA LYS A 13 -15.11 16.34 8.06
C LYS A 13 -13.66 15.89 7.98
N GLU A 14 -12.78 16.58 8.70
CA GLU A 14 -11.42 16.09 8.92
C GLU A 14 -11.48 14.82 9.76
N GLU A 15 -10.70 13.82 9.37
CA GLU A 15 -10.57 12.55 10.07
C GLU A 15 -9.12 12.39 10.53
N PRO A 16 -8.87 11.86 11.73
CA PRO A 16 -7.51 11.56 12.16
C PRO A 16 -6.87 10.55 11.20
N ILE A 17 -5.64 10.81 10.80
CA ILE A 17 -4.89 9.93 9.90
C ILE A 17 -4.33 8.77 10.72
N TYR A 18 -4.60 7.53 10.30
CA TYR A 18 -3.98 6.34 10.87
C TYR A 18 -2.46 6.47 10.87
N LYS A 19 -1.76 6.10 11.94
CA LYS A 19 -0.30 6.22 12.01
C LYS A 19 0.37 4.99 11.38
N LEU A 20 0.94 5.15 10.18
CA LEU A 20 1.60 4.04 9.45
C LEU A 20 2.72 3.39 10.26
N GLY A 21 3.44 4.17 11.08
CA GLY A 21 4.51 3.64 11.93
C GLY A 21 4.04 2.55 12.89
N ILE A 22 2.81 2.64 13.42
CA ILE A 22 2.26 1.62 14.34
C ILE A 22 2.07 0.30 13.59
N LEU A 23 1.51 0.34 12.37
CA LEU A 23 1.33 -0.83 11.52
C LEU A 23 2.66 -1.50 11.18
N LEU A 24 3.64 -0.71 10.73
CA LEU A 24 4.93 -1.24 10.31
C LEU A 24 5.72 -1.81 11.49
N ARG A 25 5.69 -1.17 12.67
CA ARG A 25 6.28 -1.74 13.90
C ARG A 25 5.60 -3.04 14.32
N TYR A 26 4.27 -3.13 14.19
CA TYR A 26 3.57 -4.38 14.43
C TYR A 26 4.04 -5.47 13.48
N ILE A 27 4.06 -5.22 12.17
CA ILE A 27 4.57 -6.17 11.17
C ILE A 27 6.02 -6.57 11.47
N GLN A 28 6.87 -5.61 11.82
CA GLN A 28 8.25 -5.82 12.22
C GLN A 28 8.35 -6.80 13.41
N SER A 29 7.56 -6.57 14.46
CA SER A 29 7.53 -7.44 15.65
C SER A 29 7.10 -8.87 15.32
N LYS A 30 6.27 -9.07 14.29
CA LYS A 30 5.84 -10.39 13.84
C LYS A 30 6.93 -11.12 13.05
N PHE A 31 7.90 -10.40 12.49
CA PHE A 31 8.98 -11.04 11.75
C PHE A 31 9.86 -11.92 12.65
N GLY A 32 10.04 -11.57 13.93
CA GLY A 32 10.81 -12.39 14.87
C GLY A 32 10.17 -13.75 15.19
N TYR A 33 8.86 -13.87 14.97
CA TYR A 33 8.09 -15.10 15.21
C TYR A 33 7.68 -15.77 13.90
N ILE A 34 8.42 -15.48 12.81
CA ILE A 34 8.05 -15.95 11.47
C ILE A 34 7.95 -17.47 11.40
N GLU A 35 8.79 -18.21 12.13
CA GLU A 35 8.76 -19.68 12.14
C GLU A 35 7.59 -20.27 12.94
N GLN A 36 6.94 -19.48 13.80
CA GLN A 36 5.84 -19.90 14.66
C GLN A 36 4.46 -19.62 14.05
N PHE A 37 4.40 -18.89 12.94
CA PHE A 37 3.15 -18.52 12.29
C PHE A 37 2.77 -19.53 11.19
N GLY A 38 1.47 -19.77 11.06
CA GLY A 38 0.93 -20.45 9.89
C GLY A 38 1.01 -19.57 8.64
N GLU A 39 0.99 -20.19 7.47
CA GLU A 39 1.05 -19.54 6.14
C GLU A 39 0.09 -18.35 5.99
N GLN A 40 -1.04 -18.40 6.67
CA GLN A 40 -2.07 -17.36 6.67
C GLN A 40 -1.55 -16.02 7.24
N LYS A 41 -0.95 -16.04 8.44
CA LYS A 41 -0.45 -14.80 9.08
C LYS A 41 0.73 -14.20 8.32
N HIS A 42 1.51 -15.02 7.62
CA HIS A 42 2.52 -14.53 6.69
C HIS A 42 1.91 -13.75 5.53
N GLY A 43 0.87 -14.31 4.90
CA GLY A 43 0.13 -13.64 3.84
C GLY A 43 -0.42 -12.30 4.29
N ASP A 44 -1.04 -12.27 5.47
CA ASP A 44 -1.65 -11.05 6.02
C ASP A 44 -0.63 -9.92 6.24
N CYS A 45 0.55 -10.25 6.79
CA CYS A 45 1.65 -9.30 6.96
C CYS A 45 2.22 -8.85 5.60
N ALA A 46 2.38 -9.78 4.65
CA ALA A 46 2.87 -9.48 3.31
C ALA A 46 1.95 -8.50 2.59
N ILE A 47 0.63 -8.77 2.56
CA ILE A 47 -0.38 -7.93 1.90
C ILE A 47 -0.41 -6.54 2.53
N SER A 48 -0.41 -6.45 3.86
CA SER A 48 -0.41 -5.17 4.58
C SER A 48 0.85 -4.35 4.29
N SER A 49 2.00 -5.02 4.19
CA SER A 49 3.26 -4.37 3.79
C SER A 49 3.21 -3.90 2.34
N ILE A 50 2.75 -4.74 1.39
CA ILE A 50 2.58 -4.35 -0.02
C ILE A 50 1.69 -3.10 -0.12
N MET A 51 0.58 -3.06 0.60
CA MET A 51 -0.31 -1.89 0.63
C MET A 51 0.41 -0.62 1.11
N ALA A 52 1.20 -0.72 2.18
CA ALA A 52 1.94 0.39 2.74
C ALA A 52 2.98 0.97 1.75
N PHE A 53 3.77 0.10 1.13
CA PHE A 53 4.93 0.51 0.31
C PHE A 53 4.60 0.78 -1.17
N THR A 54 3.51 0.25 -1.70
CA THR A 54 3.15 0.44 -3.11
C THR A 54 2.08 1.50 -3.32
N THR A 55 1.36 1.88 -2.25
CA THR A 55 0.17 2.74 -2.30
C THR A 55 -0.91 2.24 -3.29
N LEU A 56 -0.85 0.96 -3.69
CA LEU A 56 -1.89 0.33 -4.51
C LEU A 56 -3.19 0.19 -3.71
N ARG A 57 -4.31 0.23 -4.42
CA ARG A 57 -5.61 -0.12 -3.86
C ARG A 57 -5.66 -1.63 -3.63
N LEU A 58 -6.44 -2.05 -2.62
CA LEU A 58 -6.66 -3.46 -2.34
C LEU A 58 -7.17 -4.24 -3.57
N THR A 59 -8.02 -3.61 -4.38
CA THR A 59 -8.54 -4.19 -5.63
C THR A 59 -7.47 -4.36 -6.71
N GLU A 60 -6.48 -3.46 -6.77
CA GLU A 60 -5.36 -3.58 -7.70
C GLU A 60 -4.42 -4.71 -7.26
N ILE A 61 -4.14 -4.81 -5.96
CA ILE A 61 -3.35 -5.90 -5.38
C ILE A 61 -4.05 -7.25 -5.57
N TYR A 62 -5.37 -7.31 -5.35
CA TYR A 62 -6.16 -8.52 -5.55
C TYR A 62 -6.03 -9.09 -6.97
N ARG A 63 -5.99 -8.21 -7.97
CA ARG A 63 -5.90 -8.58 -9.39
C ARG A 63 -4.45 -8.70 -9.87
N ALA A 64 -3.48 -8.34 -9.04
CA ALA A 64 -2.09 -8.26 -9.43
C ALA A 64 -1.50 -9.65 -9.67
N LYS A 65 -0.72 -9.79 -10.74
CA LYS A 65 0.17 -10.93 -10.91
C LYS A 65 1.54 -10.54 -10.38
N ALA A 66 2.03 -11.28 -9.39
CA ALA A 66 3.36 -11.09 -8.85
C ALA A 66 4.38 -12.01 -9.56
N THR A 67 5.51 -11.45 -9.95
CA THR A 67 6.68 -12.14 -10.50
C THR A 67 7.92 -11.80 -9.66
N GLY A 68 8.79 -12.79 -9.44
CA GLY A 68 10.06 -12.62 -8.73
C GLY A 68 11.21 -12.57 -9.71
N ASN A 69 12.20 -11.71 -9.44
CA ASN A 69 13.43 -11.60 -10.22
C ASN A 69 14.61 -12.19 -9.43
N GLU A 70 15.66 -12.62 -10.13
CA GLU A 70 16.86 -13.23 -9.54
C GLU A 70 17.58 -12.33 -8.54
N ASN A 71 17.51 -11.01 -8.74
CA ASN A 71 18.09 -10.00 -7.84
C ASN A 71 17.28 -9.77 -6.53
N GLY A 72 16.25 -10.60 -6.27
CA GLY A 72 15.38 -10.48 -5.09
C GLY A 72 14.34 -9.37 -5.16
N SER A 73 14.29 -8.59 -6.24
CA SER A 73 13.18 -7.69 -6.53
C SER A 73 11.95 -8.48 -6.97
N ARG A 74 10.77 -7.87 -6.80
CA ARG A 74 9.50 -8.40 -7.32
C ARG A 74 8.88 -7.38 -8.27
N GLN A 75 7.99 -7.85 -9.12
CA GLN A 75 7.16 -7.01 -9.96
C GLN A 75 5.70 -7.37 -9.74
N LEU A 76 4.84 -6.37 -9.75
CA LEU A 76 3.39 -6.54 -9.73
C LEU A 76 2.83 -6.05 -11.06
N ASP A 77 2.38 -6.97 -11.89
CA ASP A 77 1.62 -6.64 -13.08
C ASP A 77 0.17 -6.39 -12.67
N ILE A 78 -0.27 -5.16 -12.82
CA ILE A 78 -1.62 -4.72 -12.45
C ILE A 78 -2.36 -4.20 -13.68
N ALA A 79 -3.65 -4.52 -13.75
CA ALA A 79 -4.56 -3.80 -14.61
C ALA A 79 -5.05 -2.55 -13.85
N VAL A 80 -4.81 -1.36 -14.40
CA VAL A 80 -5.28 -0.09 -13.85
C VAL A 80 -6.56 0.31 -14.54
N TRP A 81 -7.67 0.20 -13.82
CA TRP A 81 -9.01 0.50 -14.32
C TRP A 81 -9.31 1.98 -14.09
N LYS A 82 -8.72 2.83 -14.92
CA LYS A 82 -8.90 4.29 -14.97
C LYS A 82 -8.95 4.72 -16.43
N ARG A 83 -10.03 5.38 -16.86
CA ARG A 83 -10.34 5.99 -18.19
C ARG A 83 -9.82 5.27 -19.44
N ASP A 84 -8.51 5.01 -19.52
CA ASP A 84 -7.77 4.44 -20.64
C ASP A 84 -7.35 2.97 -20.41
N ASP A 85 -7.78 2.35 -19.29
CA ASP A 85 -7.64 0.92 -18.96
C ASP A 85 -6.33 0.28 -19.45
N TYR A 86 -5.24 0.52 -18.72
CA TYR A 86 -3.89 0.09 -19.10
C TYR A 86 -3.30 -0.93 -18.12
N ASN A 87 -2.41 -1.78 -18.63
CA ASN A 87 -1.57 -2.66 -17.81
C ASN A 87 -0.31 -1.90 -17.37
N LEU A 88 0.08 -2.09 -16.11
CA LEU A 88 1.28 -1.48 -15.54
C LEU A 88 2.06 -2.53 -14.75
N THR A 89 3.37 -2.56 -14.98
CA THR A 89 4.29 -3.34 -14.15
C THR A 89 4.88 -2.41 -13.09
N VAL A 90 4.64 -2.74 -11.82
CA VAL A 90 5.19 -2.01 -10.68
C VAL A 90 6.38 -2.79 -10.13
N PRO A 91 7.63 -2.39 -10.45
CA PRO A 91 8.80 -2.97 -9.82
C PRO A 91 8.86 -2.59 -8.34
N PHE A 92 9.32 -3.57 -7.56
CA PHE A 92 9.35 -3.54 -6.11
C PHE A 92 10.70 -4.09 -5.64
N ARG A 93 11.64 -3.18 -5.37
CA ARG A 93 12.97 -3.54 -4.83
C ARG A 93 12.90 -3.73 -3.31
N PRO A 94 13.77 -4.56 -2.73
CA PRO A 94 13.87 -4.69 -1.29
C PRO A 94 14.22 -3.34 -0.64
N VAL A 95 13.58 -3.04 0.50
CA VAL A 95 13.96 -1.92 1.38
C VAL A 95 15.01 -2.39 2.39
N SER A 96 15.78 -1.47 2.98
CA SER A 96 16.87 -1.86 3.91
C SER A 96 16.36 -2.64 5.12
N LEU A 97 15.20 -2.24 5.67
CA LEU A 97 14.61 -2.90 6.84
C LEU A 97 13.92 -4.21 6.44
N LYS A 98 14.72 -5.29 6.40
CA LYS A 98 14.31 -6.64 5.97
C LYS A 98 13.05 -7.17 6.68
N GLN A 99 12.85 -6.80 7.95
CA GLN A 99 11.75 -7.28 8.80
C GLN A 99 10.37 -6.81 8.35
N ILE A 100 10.29 -5.66 7.66
CA ILE A 100 9.04 -5.14 7.10
C ILE A 100 9.01 -5.22 5.58
N CYS A 101 10.09 -5.72 4.97
CA CYS A 101 10.24 -5.72 3.53
C CYS A 101 9.24 -6.69 2.88
N PRO A 102 8.34 -6.21 2.01
CA PRO A 102 7.35 -7.09 1.35
C PRO A 102 7.96 -8.22 0.51
N THR A 103 9.20 -8.07 0.01
CA THR A 103 9.86 -9.14 -0.75
C THR A 103 10.35 -10.29 0.14
N LYS A 104 10.49 -10.05 1.46
CA LYS A 104 10.99 -11.04 2.43
C LYS A 104 9.89 -11.90 3.04
N TRP A 105 8.65 -11.44 3.02
CA TRP A 105 7.50 -12.29 3.32
C TRP A 105 7.30 -13.26 2.12
N ARG A 106 7.82 -14.48 2.28
CA ARG A 106 8.02 -15.50 1.24
C ARG A 106 6.72 -16.24 0.88
N GLU A 107 6.64 -16.66 -0.38
CA GLU A 107 5.96 -17.82 -1.03
C GLU A 107 4.59 -18.38 -0.59
N SER A 108 3.92 -17.91 0.46
CA SER A 108 2.53 -18.31 0.70
C SER A 108 1.60 -17.55 -0.26
N ARG A 109 1.71 -17.86 -1.56
CA ARG A 109 0.53 -17.82 -2.42
C ARG A 109 -0.37 -18.96 -1.97
N GLN A 110 -1.03 -18.78 -0.82
CA GLN A 110 -2.44 -19.11 -0.83
C GLN A 110 -2.98 -18.36 -2.04
N LYS A 111 -3.45 -19.13 -3.04
CA LYS A 111 -4.28 -18.61 -4.12
C LYS A 111 -5.24 -17.66 -3.41
N ILE A 112 -5.08 -16.35 -3.59
CA ILE A 112 -5.91 -15.40 -2.86
C ILE A 112 -7.32 -15.68 -3.32
N VAL A 113 -8.11 -16.33 -2.46
CA VAL A 113 -9.34 -16.99 -2.90
C VAL A 113 -10.46 -15.95 -3.08
N SER A 114 -10.37 -14.81 -2.37
CA SER A 114 -11.33 -13.71 -2.51
C SER A 114 -10.79 -12.35 -2.06
N TYR A 115 -11.40 -11.28 -2.59
CA TYR A 115 -11.18 -9.91 -2.13
C TYR A 115 -11.55 -9.72 -0.66
N GLU A 116 -12.59 -10.41 -0.19
CA GLU A 116 -13.04 -10.33 1.21
C GLU A 116 -11.98 -10.86 2.17
N TYR A 117 -11.31 -11.96 1.79
CA TYR A 117 -10.21 -12.50 2.56
C TYR A 117 -9.09 -11.46 2.71
N LEU A 118 -8.67 -10.82 1.61
CA LEU A 118 -7.64 -9.78 1.65
C LEU A 118 -8.04 -8.60 2.53
N SER A 119 -9.29 -8.15 2.43
CA SER A 119 -9.80 -7.05 3.24
C SER A 119 -9.76 -7.41 4.73
N LYS A 120 -10.24 -8.61 5.09
CA LYS A 120 -10.20 -9.13 6.46
C LYS A 120 -8.78 -9.27 6.98
N ALA A 121 -7.86 -9.80 6.17
CA ALA A 121 -6.44 -9.93 6.50
C ALA A 121 -5.81 -8.59 6.90
N VAL A 122 -5.97 -7.56 6.06
CA VAL A 122 -5.45 -6.22 6.35
C VAL A 122 -6.09 -5.65 7.61
N HIS A 123 -7.41 -5.82 7.78
CA HIS A 123 -8.11 -5.37 8.99
C HIS A 123 -7.61 -6.08 10.26
N MET A 124 -7.29 -7.38 10.21
CA MET A 124 -6.73 -8.10 11.37
C MET A 124 -5.36 -7.57 11.77
N ILE A 125 -4.49 -7.27 10.79
CA ILE A 125 -3.18 -6.67 11.07
C ILE A 125 -3.33 -5.26 11.63
N MET A 126 -4.21 -4.44 11.05
CA MET A 126 -4.49 -3.09 11.56
C MET A 126 -5.01 -3.12 13.00
N LYS A 127 -5.96 -4.02 13.30
CA LYS A 127 -6.53 -4.18 14.63
C LYS A 127 -5.47 -4.66 15.63
N GLY A 128 -4.67 -5.65 15.26
CA GLY A 128 -3.58 -6.13 16.12
C GLY A 128 -2.50 -5.08 16.40
N ALA A 129 -2.35 -4.09 15.51
CA ALA A 129 -1.44 -2.98 15.71
C ALA A 129 -2.05 -1.84 16.57
N ASP A 130 -3.36 -1.62 16.46
CA ASP A 130 -4.10 -0.59 17.19
C ASP A 130 -5.57 -1.00 17.36
N ASP A 131 -5.93 -1.45 18.57
CA ASP A 131 -7.28 -1.95 18.89
C ASP A 131 -8.36 -0.85 18.84
N GLN A 132 -7.98 0.43 18.87
CA GLN A 132 -8.91 1.57 18.84
C GLN A 132 -9.09 2.16 17.45
N ALA A 133 -8.34 1.66 16.45
CA ALA A 133 -8.36 2.16 15.09
C ALA A 133 -9.70 1.89 14.37
N LYS A 134 -10.62 2.87 14.37
CA LYS A 134 -11.77 2.92 13.44
C LYS A 134 -11.32 3.33 12.03
N ASN A 135 -10.38 2.58 11.45
CA ASN A 135 -9.72 2.95 10.19
C ASN A 135 -10.04 1.95 9.08
N SER A 136 -10.30 2.49 7.88
CA SER A 136 -10.44 1.67 6.68
C SER A 136 -9.07 1.27 6.13
N VAL A 137 -9.02 0.21 5.31
CA VAL A 137 -7.84 -0.17 4.52
C VAL A 137 -7.26 1.01 3.72
N THR A 138 -8.11 1.95 3.26
CA THR A 138 -7.64 3.14 2.52
C THR A 138 -6.80 4.10 3.37
N SER A 139 -6.92 4.03 4.70
CA SER A 139 -6.19 4.88 5.64
C SER A 139 -4.69 4.56 5.64
N ILE A 140 -4.31 3.29 5.37
CA ILE A 140 -2.91 2.90 5.19
C ILE A 140 -2.29 3.69 4.03
N ARG A 141 -3.01 3.75 2.89
CA ARG A 141 -2.56 4.49 1.71
C ARG A 141 -2.45 5.98 1.98
N LYS A 142 -3.46 6.57 2.63
CA LYS A 142 -3.45 8.00 3.02
C LYS A 142 -2.23 8.28 3.90
N SER A 143 -2.00 7.46 4.92
CA SER A 143 -0.88 7.61 5.85
C SER A 143 0.49 7.48 5.17
N SER A 144 0.65 6.52 4.25
CA SER A 144 1.88 6.38 3.45
C SER A 144 2.16 7.62 2.60
N SER A 145 1.12 8.22 2.01
CA SER A 145 1.24 9.46 1.25
C SER A 145 1.61 10.64 2.15
N THR A 146 0.92 10.81 3.29
CA THR A 146 1.21 11.86 4.28
C THR A 146 2.62 11.75 4.81
N LYS A 147 3.05 10.55 5.21
CA LYS A 147 4.41 10.32 5.71
C LYS A 147 5.48 10.67 4.68
N SER A 148 5.23 10.37 3.40
CA SER A 148 6.15 10.75 2.32
C SER A 148 6.29 12.28 2.22
N ILE A 149 5.19 13.02 2.35
CA ILE A 149 5.19 14.50 2.36
C ILE A 149 5.95 15.03 3.58
N ASP A 150 5.69 14.47 4.76
CA ASP A 150 6.36 14.85 6.01
C ASP A 150 7.88 14.64 5.92
N GLN A 151 8.33 13.67 5.12
CA GLN A 151 9.74 13.39 4.82
C GLN A 151 10.32 14.21 3.67
N GLY A 152 9.59 15.23 3.20
CA GLY A 152 10.05 16.19 2.20
C GLY A 152 9.73 15.81 0.74
N ALA A 153 8.91 14.78 0.50
CA ALA A 153 8.42 14.52 -0.86
C ALA A 153 7.44 15.62 -1.29
N SER A 154 7.59 16.11 -2.52
CA SER A 154 6.65 17.03 -3.13
C SER A 154 5.30 16.37 -3.40
N GLN A 155 4.24 17.18 -3.48
CA GLN A 155 2.91 16.69 -3.84
C GLN A 155 2.90 16.00 -5.21
N GLN A 156 3.71 16.47 -6.17
CA GLN A 156 3.80 15.86 -7.50
C GLN A 156 4.38 14.44 -7.45
N GLU A 157 5.41 14.24 -6.63
CA GLU A 157 6.05 12.94 -6.41
C GLU A 157 5.07 11.94 -5.76
N VAL A 158 4.32 12.39 -4.76
CA VAL A 158 3.30 11.59 -4.07
C VAL A 158 2.09 11.31 -4.98
N ASP A 159 1.62 12.28 -5.75
CA ASP A 159 0.53 12.10 -6.71
C ASP A 159 0.90 11.12 -7.82
N ARG A 160 2.17 11.14 -8.26
CA ARG A 160 2.74 10.17 -9.22
C ARG A 160 2.77 8.77 -8.62
N ALA A 161 3.33 8.60 -7.41
CA ALA A 161 3.43 7.29 -6.76
C ALA A 161 2.04 6.69 -6.42
N SER A 162 1.15 7.51 -5.85
CA SER A 162 -0.22 7.12 -5.45
C SER A 162 -1.21 7.07 -6.60
N ARG A 163 -0.81 7.57 -7.77
CA ARG A 163 -1.59 7.67 -9.00
C ARG A 163 -2.90 8.40 -8.72
N HIS A 164 -2.87 9.58 -8.08
CA HIS A 164 -4.09 10.25 -7.58
C HIS A 164 -4.74 11.24 -8.57
N LYS A 165 -4.04 11.76 -9.59
CA LYS A 165 -4.55 12.81 -10.50
C LYS A 165 -4.88 12.34 -11.93
N GLU A 166 -5.74 13.08 -12.64
CA GLU A 166 -6.24 12.78 -14.01
C GLU A 166 -5.15 12.82 -15.10
N GLY A 167 -4.03 13.52 -14.89
CA GLY A 167 -2.85 13.46 -15.77
C GLY A 167 -1.96 12.22 -15.58
N ALA A 168 -2.42 11.25 -14.78
CA ALA A 168 -1.62 10.10 -14.37
C ALA A 168 -1.31 9.11 -15.50
N GLY A 169 -2.00 9.11 -16.64
CA GLY A 169 -1.68 8.18 -17.74
C GLY A 169 -0.26 8.42 -18.29
N THR A 170 0.02 9.64 -18.75
CA THR A 170 1.34 10.04 -19.28
C THR A 170 2.43 10.02 -18.20
N VAL A 171 2.08 10.45 -16.98
CA VAL A 171 3.00 10.44 -15.82
C VAL A 171 3.27 9.00 -15.33
N ALA A 172 2.34 8.06 -15.56
CA ALA A 172 2.50 6.64 -15.23
C ALA A 172 3.29 5.83 -16.28
N VAL A 173 3.44 6.34 -17.50
CA VAL A 173 4.38 5.75 -18.48
C VAL A 173 5.80 6.25 -18.20
N SER A 174 5.94 7.49 -17.71
CA SER A 174 7.21 8.12 -17.34
C SER A 174 7.57 7.88 -15.87
N TYR A 175 7.52 6.61 -15.43
CA TYR A 175 7.95 6.20 -14.09
C TYR A 175 9.48 6.28 -13.99
N ASP A 176 9.98 7.18 -13.14
CA ASP A 176 11.31 6.98 -12.58
C ASP A 176 11.19 5.90 -11.49
N VAL A 177 11.60 4.69 -11.85
CA VAL A 177 11.55 3.51 -10.98
C VAL A 177 12.41 3.70 -9.73
N TYR A 178 13.50 4.49 -9.80
CA TYR A 178 14.40 4.73 -8.68
C TYR A 178 13.80 5.67 -7.63
N PHE A 179 12.96 6.61 -8.07
CA PHE A 179 12.34 7.59 -7.19
C PHE A 179 11.38 6.94 -6.16
N ASN A 180 10.59 5.96 -6.59
CA ASN A 180 9.67 5.27 -5.69
C ASN A 180 10.41 4.45 -4.62
N ASP A 181 11.61 3.98 -4.92
CA ASP A 181 12.41 3.25 -3.93
C ASP A 181 12.90 4.19 -2.83
N ARG A 182 13.23 5.45 -3.15
CA ARG A 182 13.53 6.48 -2.13
C ARG A 182 12.34 6.73 -1.20
N LEU A 183 11.13 6.87 -1.76
CA LEU A 183 9.93 7.04 -0.94
C LEU A 183 9.68 5.82 -0.04
N ARG A 184 9.79 4.61 -0.61
CA ARG A 184 9.62 3.35 0.13
C ARG A 184 10.63 3.22 1.25
N GLU A 185 11.88 3.57 0.98
CA GLU A 185 12.95 3.56 1.98
C GLU A 185 12.66 4.57 3.10
N GLY A 186 12.19 5.78 2.76
CA GLY A 186 11.74 6.75 3.75
C GLY A 186 10.68 6.19 4.71
N LEU A 187 9.73 5.38 4.21
CA LEU A 187 8.69 4.78 5.07
C LEU A 187 9.24 3.88 6.18
N THR A 188 10.46 3.34 6.03
CA THR A 188 11.09 2.47 7.05
C THR A 188 11.57 3.24 8.28
N ASN A 189 11.70 4.57 8.20
CA ASN A 189 12.10 5.41 9.32
C ASN A 189 10.90 5.66 10.23
N PHE A 190 10.91 5.15 11.46
CA PHE A 190 9.77 5.25 12.39
C PHE A 190 9.79 6.47 13.30
N GLU A 191 10.76 7.35 13.13
CA GLU A 191 10.87 8.64 13.81
C GLU A 191 9.84 9.64 13.27
#